data_AF-A3X1D4-F1
#
_entry.id   AF-A3X1D4-F1
#
_cell.length_a   1.000
_cell.length_b   1.000
_cell.length_c   1.000
_cell.angle_alpha   90.00
_cell.angle_beta   90.00
_cell.angle_gamma   90.00
#
_symmetry.space_group_name_H-M   'P 1'
#
loop_
_entity.id
_entity.type
_entity.pdbx_description
1 polymer ?
#
loop_
_entity_poly.entity_id
_entity_poly.type
_entity_poly.pdbx_seq_one_letter_code
_entity_poly.pdbx_strand_id
1 'polypeptide(L)'
;MVRSVTEGGLRQAEAACRFNITPKTVAKWVKRFRVEGVDGLRDRSSRPRSLPSQTALATCGVIEALRRQRHTGKQIAAETGVSPATVSRILRRLGLNRIRDLEPAEPVRRYERAAPGEMIHIDIKKTRSFRQDRPPHDQRSDRAEQ
;
A
#
# COMPACT_ATOMS: atom_id res chain seq x y z
N MET A 1 15.82 15.03 28.84
CA MET A 1 14.62 15.57 29.51
C MET A 1 14.11 14.68 30.65
N VAL A 2 13.50 13.51 30.41
CA VAL A 2 12.88 12.72 31.50
C VAL A 2 13.88 12.29 32.58
N ARG A 3 15.07 11.80 32.18
CA ARG A 3 16.16 11.46 33.11
C ARG A 3 16.56 12.61 34.02
N SER A 4 16.53 13.85 33.50
CA SER A 4 16.85 15.05 34.27
C SER A 4 15.88 15.24 35.46
N VAL A 5 14.63 14.78 35.34
CA VAL A 5 13.61 14.81 36.40
C VAL A 5 13.65 13.55 37.28
N THR A 6 13.88 12.37 36.71
CA THR A 6 13.80 11.09 37.45
C THR A 6 15.10 10.69 38.14
N GLU A 7 16.24 10.99 37.52
CA GLU A 7 17.58 10.66 38.01
C GLU A 7 18.30 11.94 38.48
N GLY A 8 18.11 13.04 37.77
CA GLY A 8 18.78 14.32 38.04
C GLY A 8 18.07 15.24 39.04
N GLY A 9 16.94 14.83 39.62
CA GLY A 9 16.24 15.55 40.69
C GLY A 9 15.57 16.88 40.32
N LEU A 10 15.59 17.31 39.06
CA LEU A 10 14.95 18.57 38.63
C LEU A 10 13.44 18.54 38.84
N ARG A 11 12.88 19.67 39.28
CA ARG A 11 11.42 19.84 39.31
C ARG A 11 10.88 19.89 37.88
N GLN A 12 9.64 19.44 37.68
CA GLN A 12 9.05 19.39 36.34
C GLN A 12 8.99 20.77 35.65
N ALA A 13 8.78 21.84 36.41
CA ALA A 13 8.79 23.22 35.90
C ALA A 13 10.19 23.67 35.43
N GLU A 14 11.25 23.31 36.16
CA GLU A 14 12.63 23.62 35.79
C GLU A 14 13.04 22.87 34.52
N ALA A 15 12.67 21.58 34.43
CA ALA A 15 12.86 20.80 33.22
C ALA A 15 12.07 21.39 32.03
N ALA A 16 10.84 21.86 32.27
CA ALA A 16 10.04 22.50 31.23
C ALA A 16 10.74 23.74 30.64
N CYS A 17 11.23 24.65 31.50
CA CYS A 17 12.03 25.79 31.06
C CYS A 17 13.31 25.37 30.33
N ARG A 18 14.09 24.45 30.90
CA ARG A 18 15.38 24.01 30.32
C ARG A 18 15.23 23.37 28.94
N PHE A 19 14.14 22.65 28.71
CA PHE A 19 13.87 21.95 27.45
C PHE A 19 12.87 22.68 26.54
N ASN A 20 12.50 23.93 26.85
CA ASN A 20 11.60 24.78 26.06
C ASN A 20 10.26 24.11 25.70
N ILE A 21 9.63 23.47 26.68
CA ILE A 21 8.33 22.81 26.53
C ILE A 21 7.43 23.13 27.70
N THR A 22 6.15 22.78 27.60
CA THR A 22 5.19 23.02 28.68
C THR A 22 5.38 22.02 29.83
N PRO A 23 5.17 22.44 31.11
CA PRO A 23 5.22 21.52 32.26
C PRO A 23 4.25 20.33 32.12
N LYS A 24 3.09 20.53 31.48
CA LYS A 24 2.13 19.47 31.15
C LYS A 24 2.74 18.38 30.26
N THR A 25 3.58 18.77 29.30
CA THR A 25 4.30 17.83 28.42
C THR A 25 5.35 17.05 29.21
N VAL A 26 6.13 17.72 30.08
CA VAL A 26 7.07 17.05 30.99
C VAL A 26 6.35 16.04 31.88
N ALA A 27 5.26 16.45 32.54
CA ALA A 27 4.46 15.59 33.41
C ALA A 27 3.94 14.35 32.66
N LYS A 28 3.43 14.53 31.43
CA LYS A 28 2.98 13.42 30.57
C LYS A 28 4.09 12.41 30.31
N TRP A 29 5.28 12.88 29.90
CA TRP A 29 6.40 12.00 29.58
C TRP A 29 7.00 11.32 30.81
N VAL A 30 7.13 12.04 31.94
CA VAL A 30 7.59 11.46 33.22
C VAL A 30 6.62 10.39 33.70
N LYS A 31 5.30 10.64 33.62
CA LYS A 31 4.28 9.65 33.96
C LYS A 31 4.40 8.40 33.09
N ARG A 32 4.55 8.55 31.76
CA ARG A 32 4.73 7.39 30.86
C ARG A 32 6.01 6.62 31.18
N PHE A 33 7.12 7.32 31.39
CA PHE A 33 8.40 6.68 31.69
C PHE A 33 8.40 5.91 33.01
N ARG A 34 7.70 6.40 34.04
CA ARG A 34 7.56 5.68 35.31
C ARG A 34 6.76 4.38 35.21
N VAL A 35 5.81 4.30 34.26
CA VAL A 35 4.94 3.12 34.08
C VAL A 35 5.52 2.14 33.07
N GLU A 36 6.09 2.65 31.98
CA GLU A 36 6.44 1.87 30.78
C GLU A 36 7.94 1.96 30.43
N GLY A 37 8.75 2.63 31.26
CA GLY A 37 10.17 2.83 31.02
C GLY A 37 10.45 3.60 29.72
N VAL A 38 11.53 3.22 29.04
CA VAL A 38 11.94 3.83 27.76
C VAL A 38 10.89 3.59 26.67
N ASP A 39 10.17 2.47 26.70
CA ASP A 39 9.15 2.14 25.68
C ASP A 39 7.98 3.13 25.70
N GLY A 40 7.63 3.66 26.87
CA GLY A 40 6.62 4.71 27.02
C GLY A 40 6.98 6.05 26.38
N LEU A 41 8.25 6.23 26.00
CA LEU A 41 8.73 7.43 25.30
C LEU A 41 8.58 7.33 23.78
N ARG A 42 8.22 6.16 23.23
CA ARG A 42 7.93 6.04 21.80
C ARG A 42 6.67 6.82 21.43
N ASP A 43 6.66 7.34 20.21
CA ASP A 43 5.49 8.01 19.67
C ASP A 43 4.30 7.06 19.65
N ARG A 44 3.18 7.55 20.17
CA ARG A 44 1.90 6.86 20.09
C ARG A 44 1.14 7.42 18.90
N SER A 45 0.41 6.52 18.24
CA SER A 45 -0.56 6.94 17.23
C SER A 45 -1.51 7.98 17.81
N SER A 46 -1.62 9.12 17.14
CA SER A 46 -2.66 10.14 17.43
C SER A 46 -4.05 9.70 16.95
N ARG A 47 -4.15 8.53 16.30
CA ARG A 47 -5.44 8.02 15.81
C ARG A 47 -6.33 7.62 16.98
N PRO A 48 -7.62 7.95 16.95
CA PRO A 48 -8.57 7.51 17.97
C PRO A 48 -8.60 5.98 18.04
N ARG A 49 -8.72 5.44 19.27
CA ARG A 49 -8.79 3.99 19.51
C ARG A 49 -10.07 3.35 18.95
N SER A 50 -11.16 4.12 18.85
CA SER A 50 -12.43 3.69 18.29
C SER A 50 -13.04 4.82 17.46
N LEU A 51 -13.72 4.46 16.38
CA LEU A 51 -14.50 5.35 15.53
C LEU A 51 -15.93 4.82 15.50
N PRO A 52 -16.90 5.49 16.16
CA PRO A 52 -18.29 5.03 16.19
C PRO A 52 -18.94 4.91 14.81
N SER A 53 -18.46 5.68 13.83
CA SER A 53 -18.91 5.63 12.44
C SER A 53 -18.25 4.53 11.60
N GLN A 54 -17.44 3.67 12.22
CA GLN A 54 -16.86 2.52 11.53
C GLN A 54 -17.98 1.52 11.21
N THR A 55 -18.07 1.14 9.94
CA THR A 55 -19.01 0.12 9.47
C THR A 55 -18.88 -1.15 10.32
N ALA A 56 -20.01 -1.67 10.78
CA ALA A 56 -20.04 -2.87 11.62
C ALA A 56 -19.30 -4.04 10.94
N LEU A 57 -18.63 -4.86 11.74
CA LEU A 57 -17.86 -6.02 11.24
C LEU A 57 -18.75 -6.99 10.47
N ALA A 58 -20.00 -7.18 10.91
CA ALA A 58 -20.99 -8.00 10.20
C ALA A 58 -21.21 -7.52 8.76
N THR A 59 -21.43 -6.20 8.57
CA THR A 59 -21.58 -5.61 7.23
C THR A 59 -20.32 -5.75 6.39
N CYS A 60 -19.13 -5.62 7.00
CA CYS A 60 -17.86 -5.88 6.30
C CYS A 60 -17.76 -7.32 5.80
N GLY A 61 -18.22 -8.28 6.60
CA GLY A 61 -18.26 -9.71 6.22
C GLY A 61 -19.21 -9.99 5.06
N VAL A 62 -20.39 -9.36 5.03
CA VAL A 62 -21.32 -9.46 3.89
C VAL A 62 -20.68 -8.88 2.62
N ILE A 63 -20.05 -7.71 2.72
CA ILE A 63 -19.34 -7.08 1.60
C ILE A 63 -18.22 -7.98 1.07
N GLU A 64 -17.45 -8.63 1.96
CA GLU A 64 -16.42 -9.59 1.57
C GLU A 64 -17.00 -10.79 0.83
N ALA A 65 -18.06 -11.40 1.38
CA ALA A 65 -18.70 -12.57 0.80
C ALA A 65 -19.23 -12.29 -0.62
N LEU A 66 -19.96 -11.19 -0.80
CA LEU A 66 -20.44 -10.77 -2.12
C LEU A 66 -19.28 -10.49 -3.08
N ARG A 67 -18.20 -9.88 -2.58
CA ARG A 67 -17.03 -9.61 -3.41
C ARG A 67 -16.35 -10.89 -3.88
N ARG A 68 -16.25 -11.92 -3.04
CA ARG A 68 -15.71 -13.24 -3.42
C ARG A 68 -16.63 -13.98 -4.40
N GLN A 69 -17.93 -13.73 -4.35
CA GLN A 69 -18.90 -14.16 -5.38
C GLN A 69 -18.82 -13.34 -6.68
N ARG A 70 -17.78 -12.49 -6.84
CA ARG A 70 -17.49 -11.67 -8.02
C ARG A 70 -18.47 -10.52 -8.26
N HIS A 71 -19.25 -10.11 -7.27
CA HIS A 71 -20.05 -8.89 -7.38
C HIS A 71 -19.13 -7.66 -7.52
N THR A 72 -19.53 -6.73 -8.39
CA THR A 72 -18.86 -5.43 -8.53
C THR A 72 -19.11 -4.56 -7.32
N GLY A 73 -18.22 -3.60 -7.03
CA GLY A 73 -18.44 -2.67 -5.93
C GLY A 73 -19.76 -1.88 -6.03
N LYS A 74 -20.26 -1.65 -7.25
CA LYS A 74 -21.56 -1.01 -7.49
C LYS A 74 -22.74 -1.93 -7.13
N GLN A 75 -22.68 -3.21 -7.52
CA GLN A 75 -23.70 -4.21 -7.13
C GLN A 75 -23.75 -4.38 -5.62
N ILE A 76 -22.59 -4.54 -4.98
CA ILE A 76 -22.49 -4.66 -3.52
C ILE A 76 -23.11 -3.43 -2.82
N ALA A 77 -22.83 -2.22 -3.30
CA ALA A 77 -23.41 -1.01 -2.73
C ALA A 77 -24.94 -0.98 -2.85
N ALA A 78 -25.49 -1.42 -3.99
CA ALA A 78 -26.93 -1.50 -4.19
C ALA A 78 -27.58 -2.56 -3.29
N GLU A 79 -26.96 -3.74 -3.14
CA GLU A 79 -27.49 -4.85 -2.33
C GLU A 79 -27.40 -4.59 -0.82
N THR A 80 -26.32 -3.96 -0.36
CA THR A 80 -26.08 -3.72 1.07
C THR A 80 -26.61 -2.39 1.59
N GLY A 81 -27.01 -1.47 0.70
CA GLY A 81 -27.38 -0.10 1.05
C GLY A 81 -26.20 0.76 1.54
N VAL A 82 -24.97 0.25 1.49
CA VAL A 82 -23.76 0.95 1.90
C VAL A 82 -23.26 1.83 0.76
N SER A 83 -22.83 3.05 1.06
CA SER A 83 -22.36 3.97 0.01
C SER A 83 -21.19 3.37 -0.78
N PRO A 84 -21.12 3.59 -2.12
CA PRO A 84 -20.04 3.04 -2.95
C PRO A 84 -18.62 3.39 -2.46
N ALA A 85 -18.45 4.60 -1.91
CA ALA A 85 -17.18 5.04 -1.31
C ALA A 85 -16.79 4.20 -0.07
N THR A 86 -17.77 3.76 0.72
CA THR A 86 -17.54 2.92 1.89
C THR A 86 -17.23 1.48 1.49
N VAL A 87 -17.97 0.93 0.52
CA VAL A 87 -17.64 -0.38 -0.09
C VAL A 87 -16.22 -0.37 -0.62
N SER A 88 -15.84 0.64 -1.42
CA SER A 88 -14.47 0.76 -1.96
C SER A 88 -13.39 0.80 -0.87
N ARG A 89 -13.61 1.55 0.21
CA ARG A 89 -12.69 1.61 1.37
C ARG A 89 -12.56 0.26 2.07
N ILE A 90 -13.67 -0.45 2.28
CA ILE A 90 -13.69 -1.78 2.90
C ILE A 90 -12.93 -2.77 2.02
N LEU A 91 -13.25 -2.84 0.72
CA LEU A 91 -12.57 -3.73 -0.22
C LEU A 91 -11.08 -3.44 -0.33
N ARG A 92 -10.67 -2.17 -0.31
CA ARG A 92 -9.25 -1.79 -0.29
C ARG A 92 -8.55 -2.26 0.99
N ARG A 93 -9.20 -2.14 2.14
CA ARG A 93 -8.65 -2.61 3.43
C ARG A 93 -8.50 -4.14 3.46
N LEU A 94 -9.42 -4.87 2.83
CA LEU A 94 -9.39 -6.32 2.70
C LEU A 94 -8.46 -6.82 1.57
N GLY A 95 -7.92 -5.91 0.74
CA GLY A 95 -7.11 -6.28 -0.42
C GLY A 95 -7.92 -6.82 -1.61
N LEU A 96 -9.25 -6.73 -1.61
CA LEU A 96 -10.16 -7.31 -2.63
C LEU A 96 -10.66 -6.28 -3.65
N ASN A 97 -9.92 -5.17 -3.84
CA ASN A 97 -10.38 -4.07 -4.69
C ASN A 97 -10.31 -4.42 -6.18
N ARG A 98 -9.34 -5.23 -6.60
CA ARG A 98 -9.19 -5.66 -8.00
C ARG A 98 -9.67 -7.10 -8.18
N ILE A 99 -10.15 -7.42 -9.38
CA ILE A 99 -10.62 -8.78 -9.71
C ILE A 99 -9.48 -9.82 -9.57
N ARG A 100 -8.25 -9.44 -9.93
CA ARG A 100 -7.07 -10.31 -9.79
C ARG A 100 -6.75 -10.68 -8.34
N ASP A 101 -7.25 -9.90 -7.38
CA ASP A 101 -6.97 -10.12 -5.96
C ASP A 101 -8.02 -11.08 -5.32
N LEU A 102 -9.03 -11.52 -6.09
CA LEU A 102 -10.08 -12.45 -5.62
C LEU A 102 -9.57 -13.90 -5.54
N GLU A 103 -8.69 -14.27 -6.45
CA GLU A 103 -8.09 -15.60 -6.54
C GLU A 103 -6.60 -15.52 -6.20
N PRO A 104 -6.02 -16.55 -5.59
CA PRO A 104 -4.58 -16.64 -5.46
C PRO A 104 -3.92 -16.63 -6.85
N ALA A 105 -2.78 -15.95 -6.96
CA ALA A 105 -1.99 -15.98 -8.19
C ALA A 105 -1.61 -17.42 -8.51
N GLU A 106 -1.80 -17.83 -9.76
CA GLU A 106 -1.36 -19.16 -10.18
C GLU A 106 0.14 -19.32 -9.95
N PRO A 107 0.59 -20.49 -9.48
CA PRO A 107 2.01 -20.74 -9.28
C PRO A 107 2.75 -20.61 -10.62
N VAL A 108 3.88 -19.90 -10.59
CA VAL A 108 4.72 -19.72 -11.76
C VAL A 108 5.27 -21.08 -12.20
N ARG A 109 4.74 -21.62 -13.30
CA ARG A 109 5.28 -22.84 -13.92
C ARG A 109 6.49 -22.45 -14.76
N ARG A 110 7.69 -22.65 -14.22
CA ARG A 110 8.93 -22.47 -14.98
C ARG A 110 9.25 -23.76 -15.73
N TYR A 111 9.35 -23.64 -17.04
CA TYR A 111 9.86 -24.71 -17.88
C TYR A 111 11.39 -24.61 -17.86
N GLU A 112 12.03 -25.43 -17.03
CA GLU A 112 13.49 -25.54 -16.93
C GLU A 112 13.96 -26.91 -17.42
N ARG A 113 15.13 -26.95 -18.07
CA ARG A 113 15.81 -28.14 -18.58
C ARG A 113 17.30 -28.02 -18.28
N ALA A 114 17.97 -29.15 -18.14
CA ALA A 114 19.33 -29.22 -17.58
C ALA A 114 20.40 -28.92 -18.63
N ALA A 115 20.14 -29.26 -19.90
CA ALA A 115 21.08 -29.08 -20.99
C ALA A 115 20.54 -28.13 -22.08
N PRO A 116 21.42 -27.39 -22.77
CA PRO A 116 21.03 -26.60 -23.93
C PRO A 116 20.48 -27.51 -25.04
N GLY A 117 19.37 -27.11 -25.67
CA GLY A 117 18.72 -27.85 -26.76
C GLY A 117 17.58 -28.78 -26.32
N GLU A 118 17.42 -29.06 -25.02
CA GLU A 118 16.30 -29.86 -24.49
C GLU A 118 14.94 -29.13 -24.53
N MET A 119 14.96 -27.81 -24.75
CA MET A 119 13.77 -26.98 -24.84
C MET A 119 13.89 -26.01 -26.00
N ILE A 120 12.90 -26.05 -26.89
CA ILE A 120 12.76 -25.09 -27.98
C ILE A 120 11.55 -24.22 -27.66
N HIS A 121 11.80 -22.93 -27.42
CA HIS A 121 10.74 -21.94 -27.33
C HIS A 121 10.46 -21.39 -28.74
N ILE A 122 9.25 -21.61 -29.23
CA ILE A 122 8.79 -21.06 -30.50
C ILE A 122 7.93 -19.83 -30.18
N ASP A 123 8.40 -18.65 -30.55
CA ASP A 123 7.62 -17.42 -30.49
C ASP A 123 7.11 -17.07 -31.89
N ILE A 124 5.80 -16.85 -32.01
CA ILE A 124 5.17 -16.41 -33.25
C ILE A 124 4.73 -14.97 -33.04
N LYS A 125 5.48 -14.03 -33.61
CA LYS A 125 5.14 -12.61 -33.57
C LYS A 125 4.43 -12.19 -34.85
N LYS A 126 3.23 -11.61 -34.71
CA LYS A 126 2.56 -10.92 -35.82
C LYS A 126 3.16 -9.53 -36.01
N THR A 127 3.78 -9.28 -37.16
CA THR A 127 4.25 -7.94 -37.54
C THR A 127 3.14 -7.16 -38.25
N ARG A 128 3.14 -5.84 -38.07
CA ARG A 128 2.22 -4.94 -38.76
C ARG A 128 2.57 -4.92 -40.25
N SER A 129 1.57 -4.96 -41.13
CA SER A 129 1.86 -4.85 -42.57
C SER A 129 2.46 -3.48 -42.87
N PHE A 130 3.56 -3.46 -43.61
CA PHE A 130 4.05 -2.25 -44.24
C PHE A 130 3.17 -1.99 -45.46
N ARG A 131 2.52 -0.82 -45.53
CA ARG A 131 1.89 -0.38 -46.79
C ARG A 131 3.02 0.02 -47.73
N GLN A 132 3.04 -0.61 -48.90
CA GLN A 132 4.09 -0.47 -49.91
C GLN A 132 4.03 0.88 -50.67
N ASP A 133 3.11 1.78 -50.29
CA ASP A 133 2.77 2.98 -51.06
C ASP A 133 3.64 4.21 -50.74
N ARG A 134 4.73 4.06 -49.96
CA ARG A 134 5.65 5.17 -49.69
C ARG A 134 7.05 4.84 -50.20
N PRO A 135 7.51 5.46 -51.30
CA PRO A 135 8.88 5.27 -51.74
C PRO A 135 9.86 5.78 -50.66
N PRO A 136 11.01 5.12 -50.46
CA PRO A 136 12.05 5.60 -49.55
C PRO A 136 12.48 7.02 -49.92
N HIS A 137 12.76 7.83 -48.91
CA HIS A 137 13.33 9.17 -49.10
C HIS A 137 14.71 9.04 -49.78
N ASP A 138 14.81 9.65 -50.97
CA ASP A 138 16.01 10.09 -51.70
C ASP A 138 17.36 9.64 -51.10
N GLN A 139 17.94 8.55 -51.66
CA GLN A 139 19.39 8.37 -51.62
C GLN A 139 19.98 9.04 -52.85
N ARG A 140 20.48 10.27 -52.66
CA ARG A 140 21.38 10.92 -53.61
C ARG A 140 22.55 9.99 -53.87
N SER A 141 22.67 9.52 -55.10
CA SER A 141 23.84 8.81 -55.59
C SER A 141 25.00 9.81 -55.73
N ASP A 142 25.74 10.04 -54.65
CA ASP A 142 27.12 10.49 -54.73
C ASP A 142 28.01 9.26 -54.86
N ARG A 143 28.63 9.11 -56.03
CA ARG A 143 29.94 8.49 -56.20
C ARG A 143 30.50 8.83 -57.58
N ALA A 144 31.46 9.75 -57.54
CA ALA A 144 32.44 10.01 -58.58
C ALA A 144 33.43 8.83 -58.74
N GLU A 145 34.16 8.87 -59.86
CA GLU A 145 35.38 8.12 -60.22
C GLU A 145 35.21 6.68 -60.74
N GLN A 146 35.22 6.50 -62.06
CA GLN A 146 36.43 6.36 -62.90
C GLN A 146 36.07 6.43 -64.40
#